data_AF-A0A932TTM8-F1
#
_entry.id   AF-A0A932TTM8-F1
#
_cell.length_a   1.000
_cell.length_b   1.000
_cell.length_c   1.000
_cell.angle_alpha   90.00
_cell.angle_beta   90.00
_cell.angle_gamma   90.00
#
_symmetry.space_group_name_H-M   'P 1'
#
loop_
_entity.id
_entity.type
_entity.pdbx_description
1 polymer ?
#
loop_
_entity_poly.entity_id
_entity_poly.type
_entity_poly.pdbx_seq_one_letter_code
_entity_poly.pdbx_strand_id
1 'polypeptide(L)'
;MARDEGDTVQAVLVKAVESYRRRRLLERASAAYEAPRRDPEGWAELQRERAAWDGALLDGLDPEERWTEDGRVVSPDNEGPAA
;
A
#
# COMPACT_ATOMS: atom_id res chain seq x y z
N MET A 1 30.54 -5.05 -14.62
CA MET A 1 29.12 -4.66 -14.73
C MET A 1 29.01 -3.13 -14.70
N ALA A 2 29.27 -2.50 -15.84
CA ALA A 2 29.12 -1.06 -16.07
C ALA A 2 28.91 -0.78 -17.59
N ARG A 3 28.47 -1.80 -18.34
CA ARG A 3 28.27 -1.72 -19.79
C ARG A 3 26.86 -2.06 -20.25
N ASP A 4 25.99 -2.54 -19.37
CA ASP A 4 24.62 -2.95 -19.75
C ASP A 4 23.54 -1.93 -19.39
N GLU A 5 23.87 -0.87 -18.66
CA GLU A 5 22.99 0.29 -18.49
C GLU A 5 23.83 1.52 -18.79
N GLY A 6 23.35 2.40 -19.69
CA GLY A 6 24.00 3.66 -20.08
C GLY A 6 24.11 4.69 -18.95
N ASP A 7 24.10 4.22 -17.71
CA ASP A 7 24.18 4.99 -16.49
C ASP A 7 25.64 5.16 -16.08
N THR A 8 25.98 6.40 -15.75
CA THR A 8 27.28 6.71 -15.17
C THR A 8 27.45 5.97 -13.84
N VAL A 9 28.70 5.71 -13.43
CA VAL A 9 29.00 5.11 -12.10
C VAL A 9 28.30 5.88 -10.97
N GLN A 10 28.15 7.19 -11.13
CA GLN A 10 27.42 8.08 -10.24
C GLN A 10 25.92 7.77 -10.17
N ALA A 11 25.26 7.54 -11.32
CA ALA A 11 23.86 7.16 -11.37
C ALA A 11 23.60 5.81 -10.69
N VAL A 12 24.50 4.83 -10.89
CA VAL A 12 24.45 3.53 -10.20
C VAL A 12 24.60 3.71 -8.69
N LEU A 13 25.52 4.57 -8.22
CA LEU A 13 25.71 4.86 -6.81
C LEU A 13 24.47 5.52 -6.18
N VAL A 14 23.84 6.47 -6.88
CA VAL A 14 22.58 7.10 -6.41
C VAL A 14 21.48 6.05 -6.26
N LYS A 15 21.27 5.20 -7.27
CA LYS A 15 20.30 4.10 -7.22
C LYS A 15 20.56 3.14 -6.06
N ALA A 16 21.82 2.81 -5.79
CA ALA A 16 22.21 1.92 -4.69
C ALA A 16 21.91 2.55 -3.31
N VAL A 17 22.23 3.84 -3.14
CA VAL A 17 21.93 4.58 -1.89
C VAL A 17 20.43 4.67 -1.65
N GLU A 18 19.65 5.01 -2.68
CA GLU A 18 18.19 5.10 -2.56
C GLU A 18 17.55 3.74 -2.26
N SER A 19 18.01 2.68 -2.92
CA SER A 19 17.55 1.32 -2.62
C SER A 19 17.87 0.92 -1.18
N TYR A 20 19.07 1.24 -0.69
CA TYR A 20 19.44 1.00 0.69
C TYR A 20 18.56 1.78 1.67
N ARG A 21 18.33 3.08 1.42
CA ARG A 21 17.46 3.92 2.25
C ARG A 21 16.04 3.37 2.35
N ARG A 22 15.42 3.02 1.22
CA ARG A 22 14.07 2.42 1.19
C ARG A 22 14.02 1.11 1.96
N ARG A 23 15.01 0.23 1.77
CA ARG A 23 15.10 -1.02 2.52
C ARG A 23 15.19 -0.77 4.02
N ARG A 24 16.06 0.13 4.47
CA ARG A 24 16.22 0.47 5.89
C ARG A 24 14.97 1.08 6.51
N LEU A 25 14.23 1.87 5.74
CA LEU A 25 12.94 2.42 6.17
C LEU A 25 11.95 1.28 6.44
N LEU A 26 11.79 0.36 5.49
CA LEU A 26 10.89 -0.80 5.61
C LEU A 26 11.29 -1.71 6.77
N GLU A 27 12.59 -2.02 6.91
CA GLU A 27 13.11 -2.82 8.04
C GLU A 27 12.74 -2.21 9.40
N ARG A 28 12.88 -0.88 9.54
CA ARG A 28 12.52 -0.17 10.77
C ARG A 28 11.00 -0.16 11.01
N ALA A 29 10.21 0.07 9.96
CA ALA A 29 8.76 0.04 10.07
C ALA A 29 8.24 -1.34 10.48
N SER A 30 8.77 -2.41 9.85
CA SER A 30 8.46 -3.78 10.24
C SER A 30 8.86 -4.06 11.69
N ALA A 31 10.06 -3.67 12.12
CA ALA A 31 10.50 -3.86 13.50
C ALA A 31 9.61 -3.11 14.52
N ALA A 32 9.17 -1.90 14.20
CA ALA A 32 8.24 -1.14 15.03
C ALA A 32 6.86 -1.81 15.11
N TYR A 33 6.37 -2.42 14.03
CA TYR A 33 5.11 -3.16 14.01
C TYR A 33 5.17 -4.48 14.79
N GLU A 34 6.35 -5.08 14.85
CA GLU A 34 6.58 -6.32 15.58
C GLU A 34 6.63 -6.13 17.10
N ALA A 35 6.89 -4.91 17.59
CA ALA A 35 6.90 -4.60 19.02
C ALA A 35 5.53 -4.81 19.69
N PRO A 36 4.42 -4.17 19.23
CA PRO A 36 3.10 -4.42 19.80
C PRO A 36 2.62 -5.84 19.55
N ARG A 37 3.09 -6.55 18.51
CA ARG A 37 2.74 -7.98 18.32
C ARG A 37 3.25 -8.90 19.43
N ARG A 38 4.33 -8.53 20.11
CA ARG A 38 4.88 -9.29 21.24
C ARG A 38 4.28 -8.88 22.58
N ASP A 39 3.47 -7.83 22.60
CA ASP A 39 2.78 -7.30 23.77
C ASP A 39 1.25 -7.43 23.58
N PRO A 40 0.59 -8.39 24.25
CA PRO A 40 -0.84 -8.62 24.07
C PRO A 40 -1.71 -7.37 24.34
N GLU A 41 -1.30 -6.49 25.26
CA GLU A 41 -2.05 -5.28 25.58
C GLU A 41 -1.92 -4.24 24.45
N GLY A 42 -0.68 -3.95 24.02
CA GLY A 42 -0.42 -3.09 22.87
C GLY A 42 -1.02 -3.61 21.56
N TRP A 43 -1.06 -4.94 21.35
CA TRP A 43 -1.75 -5.53 20.20
C TRP A 43 -3.26 -5.29 20.27
N ALA A 44 -3.87 -5.47 21.44
CA ALA A 44 -5.29 -5.24 21.61
C ALA A 44 -5.67 -3.75 21.40
N GLU A 45 -4.81 -2.82 21.82
CA GLU A 45 -4.97 -1.39 21.55
C GLU A 45 -4.93 -1.07 20.06
N LEU A 46 -3.91 -1.57 19.35
CA LEU A 46 -3.80 -1.41 17.89
C LEU A 46 -5.03 -1.95 17.16
N GLN A 47 -5.57 -3.10 17.58
CA GLN A 47 -6.77 -3.69 16.97
C GLN A 47 -8.02 -2.84 17.22
N ARG A 48 -8.16 -2.24 18.41
CA ARG A 48 -9.26 -1.31 18.70
C ARG A 48 -9.16 -0.05 17.84
N GLU A 49 -7.96 0.50 17.70
CA GLU A 49 -7.72 1.63 16.82
C GLU A 49 -8.10 1.27 15.37
N ARG A 50 -7.58 0.17 14.82
CA ARG A 50 -7.92 -0.29 13.46
C ARG A 50 -9.42 -0.42 13.23
N ALA A 51 -10.15 -1.01 14.17
CA ALA A 51 -11.60 -1.14 14.07
C ALA A 51 -12.32 0.23 14.06
N ALA A 52 -11.79 1.25 14.75
CA ALA A 52 -12.32 2.60 14.68
C ALA A 52 -12.05 3.24 13.31
N TRP A 53 -10.90 2.96 12.70
CA TRP A 53 -10.56 3.44 11.35
C TRP A 53 -11.35 2.73 10.24
N ASP A 54 -11.79 1.49 10.43
CA ASP A 54 -12.62 0.75 9.45
C ASP A 54 -13.91 1.52 9.12
N GLY A 55 -14.43 2.32 10.05
CA GLY A 55 -15.60 3.18 9.81
C GLY A 55 -15.36 4.25 8.73
N ALA A 56 -14.12 4.70 8.54
CA ALA A 56 -13.76 5.71 7.54
C ALA A 56 -13.44 5.11 6.15
N LEU A 57 -13.47 3.78 6.00
CA LEU A 57 -13.05 3.11 4.77
C LEU A 57 -13.92 3.49 3.55
N LEU A 58 -15.21 3.71 3.77
CA LEU A 58 -16.19 4.01 2.73
C LEU A 58 -16.53 5.51 2.63
N ASP A 59 -15.88 6.35 3.43
CA ASP A 59 -16.15 7.78 3.44
C ASP A 59 -15.83 8.40 2.08
N GLY A 60 -16.82 9.06 1.47
CA GLY A 60 -16.69 9.71 0.17
C GLY A 60 -16.82 8.78 -1.04
N LEU A 61 -17.13 7.49 -0.85
CA LEU A 61 -17.43 6.54 -1.94
C LEU A 61 -18.93 6.42 -2.20
N ASP A 62 -19.29 6.10 -3.44
CA ASP A 62 -20.67 5.78 -3.83
C ASP A 62 -20.98 4.31 -3.48
N PRO A 63 -22.00 4.00 -2.65
CA PRO A 63 -22.35 2.62 -2.29
C PRO A 63 -22.84 1.78 -3.50
N GLU A 64 -23.26 2.43 -4.57
CA GLU A 64 -23.70 1.76 -5.80
C GLU A 64 -22.54 1.56 -6.79
N GLU A 65 -21.34 2.08 -6.51
CA GLU A 65 -20.17 1.88 -7.35
C GLU A 65 -19.86 0.38 -7.48
N ARG A 66 -19.69 -0.09 -8.73
CA ARG A 66 -19.30 -1.46 -9.04
C ARG A 66 -17.97 -1.43 -9.79
N TRP A 67 -16.98 -2.13 -9.26
CA TRP A 67 -15.65 -2.21 -9.86
C TRP A 67 -15.50 -3.53 -10.61
N THR A 68 -15.03 -3.46 -11.85
CA THR A 68 -14.64 -4.64 -12.63
C THR A 68 -13.24 -5.12 -12.22
N GLU A 69 -12.90 -6.36 -12.55
CA GLU A 69 -11.59 -6.95 -12.25
C GLU A 69 -10.42 -6.20 -12.91
N ASP A 70 -10.66 -5.51 -14.03
CA ASP A 70 -9.69 -4.65 -14.70
C ASP A 70 -9.68 -3.20 -14.19
N GLY A 71 -10.39 -2.92 -13.10
CA GLY A 71 -10.32 -1.65 -12.36
C GLY A 71 -11.15 -0.51 -12.94
N ARG A 72 -12.18 -0.81 -13.74
CA ARG A 72 -13.14 0.20 -14.25
C ARG A 72 -14.39 0.24 -13.38
N VAL A 73 -15.00 1.42 -13.29
CA VAL A 73 -16.28 1.62 -12.61
C VAL A 73 -17.43 1.39 -13.59
N VAL A 74 -18.37 0.52 -13.24
CA VAL A 74 -19.63 0.32 -13.93
C VAL A 74 -20.68 1.17 -13.24
N SER A 75 -21.18 2.19 -13.93
CA SER A 75 -22.40 2.88 -13.51
C SER A 75 -23.63 2.05 -13.92
N PRO A 76 -24.70 2.03 -13.12
CA PRO A 76 -25.96 1.36 -13.48
C PRO A 76 -26.54 1.88 -14.82
N ASP A 77 -26.23 3.12 -15.21
CA ASP A 77 -26.63 3.71 -16.50
C ASP A 77 -25.88 3.13 -17.73
N ASN A 78 -24.85 2.31 -17.51
CA ASN A 78 -24.02 1.71 -18.58
C ASN A 78 -24.31 0.22 -18.80
N GLU A 79 -25.37 -0.32 -18.19
CA GLU A 79 -25.94 -1.62 -18.56
C GLU A 79 -26.63 -1.49 -19.93
N GLY A 80 -25.87 -1.67 -21.01
CA GLY A 80 -26.44 -1.95 -22.32
C GLY A 80 -27.41 -3.14 -22.23
N PRO A 81 -28.47 -3.19 -23.06
CA PRO A 81 -29.57 -4.13 -22.88
C PRO A 81 -29.07 -5.58 -22.81
N ALA A 82 -29.54 -6.30 -21.79
CA ALA A 82 -29.26 -7.73 -21.60
C ALA A 82 -29.51 -8.50 -22.91
N ALA A 83 -28.47 -9.20 -23.37
CA ALA A 83 -28.50 -10.09 -24.53
C ALA A 83 -29.19 -11.41 -24.20
#